data_AF-D8S1D8-F1
#
_entry.id   AF-D8S1D8-F1
#
_cell.length_a   1.000
_cell.length_b   1.000
_cell.length_c   1.000
_cell.angle_alpha   90.00
_cell.angle_beta   90.00
_cell.angle_gamma   90.00
#
_symmetry.space_group_name_H-M   'P 1'
#
loop_
_entity.id
_entity.type
_entity.pdbx_description
1 polymer ?
#
loop_
_entity_poly.entity_id
_entity_poly.type
_entity_poly.pdbx_seq_one_letter_code
_entity_poly.pdbx_strand_id
1 'polypeptide(L)'
;ILHKTCIKSGPNYSSFSRLREGDFLQSPNLVFILYMKFDCNLVLYYGKISIWDTETSGKGIGCFLRFQKDGNLVIYNQYHNVVWSYD
;
A
#
# COMPACT_ATOMS: atom_id res chain seq x y z
N ILE A 1 5.09 -10.40 -15.83
CA ILE A 1 4.43 -9.12 -16.16
C ILE A 1 3.08 -9.10 -15.45
N LEU A 2 2.94 -8.27 -14.40
CA LEU A 2 1.73 -8.19 -13.56
C LEU A 2 0.52 -7.77 -14.40
N HIS A 3 -0.49 -8.63 -14.54
CA HIS A 3 -1.73 -8.31 -15.22
C HIS A 3 -2.72 -7.65 -14.25
N LYS A 4 -2.95 -6.34 -14.47
CA LYS A 4 -4.12 -5.53 -14.08
C LYS A 4 -4.53 -5.50 -12.59
N THR A 5 -3.67 -4.95 -11.74
CA THR A 5 -4.01 -3.96 -10.69
C THR A 5 -2.78 -3.08 -10.44
N CYS A 6 -2.25 -2.47 -11.50
CA CYS A 6 -1.17 -1.50 -11.33
C CYS A 6 -1.76 -0.23 -10.70
N ILE A 7 -1.18 0.23 -9.58
CA ILE A 7 -1.40 1.58 -9.07
C ILE A 7 -0.94 2.54 -10.18
N LYS A 8 -1.87 3.11 -10.94
CA LYS A 8 -1.54 4.09 -11.98
C LYS A 8 -1.32 5.43 -11.29
N SER A 9 -0.06 5.88 -11.17
CA SER A 9 0.27 7.24 -10.73
C SER A 9 0.47 8.15 -11.95
N GLY A 10 -0.23 9.29 -11.97
CA GLY A 10 -0.17 10.27 -13.06
C GLY A 10 -1.08 11.48 -12.79
N PRO A 11 -0.83 12.65 -13.41
CA PRO A 11 -1.52 13.91 -13.09
C PRO A 11 -3.05 13.87 -13.30
N ASN A 12 -3.57 12.89 -14.03
CA ASN A 12 -5.00 12.73 -14.33
C ASN A 12 -5.69 11.57 -13.60
N TYR A 13 -5.02 10.88 -12.66
CA TYR A 13 -5.58 9.72 -11.96
C TYR A 13 -5.48 9.90 -10.43
N SER A 14 -6.38 10.71 -9.86
CA SER A 14 -6.37 11.11 -8.45
C SER A 14 -6.97 10.07 -7.48
N SER A 15 -7.71 9.07 -7.99
CA SER A 15 -8.39 8.06 -7.18
C SER A 15 -7.73 6.67 -7.22
N PHE A 16 -7.02 6.33 -8.30
CA PHE A 16 -6.41 4.99 -8.52
C PHE A 16 -4.91 4.90 -8.18
N SER A 17 -4.32 5.96 -7.61
CA SER A 17 -2.89 6.02 -7.29
C SER A 17 -2.55 5.64 -5.84
N ARG A 18 -3.51 5.10 -5.08
CA ARG A 18 -3.34 4.78 -3.66
C ARG A 18 -4.06 3.50 -3.25
N LEU A 19 -3.49 2.80 -2.28
CA LEU A 19 -4.08 1.63 -1.61
C LEU A 19 -4.61 2.10 -0.26
N ARG A 20 -5.92 2.15 -0.06
CA ARG A 20 -6.52 2.55 1.24
C ARG A 20 -6.61 1.35 2.18
N GLU A 21 -6.92 1.61 3.44
CA GLU A 21 -7.28 0.55 4.39
C GLU A 21 -8.33 -0.39 3.79
N GLY A 22 -8.10 -1.70 3.89
CA GLY A 22 -8.97 -2.71 3.30
C GLY A 22 -8.59 -3.10 1.86
N ASP A 23 -7.88 -2.24 1.12
CA ASP A 23 -7.45 -2.54 -0.24
C ASP A 23 -6.19 -3.43 -0.24
N PHE A 24 -6.07 -4.28 -1.27
CA PHE A 24 -4.89 -5.11 -1.50
C PHE A 24 -4.49 -5.18 -2.98
N LEU A 25 -3.21 -5.42 -3.22
CA LEU A 25 -2.68 -5.85 -4.51
C LEU A 25 -2.39 -7.35 -4.45
N GLN A 26 -2.69 -8.06 -5.52
CA GLN A 26 -2.44 -9.51 -5.61
C GLN A 26 -1.60 -9.81 -6.84
N SER A 27 -0.62 -10.70 -6.70
CA SER A 27 0.17 -11.17 -7.83
C SER A 27 -0.68 -12.03 -8.79
N PRO A 28 -0.33 -12.13 -10.08
CA PRO A 28 -1.17 -12.87 -11.05
C PRO A 28 -1.24 -14.38 -10.78
N ASN A 29 -0.21 -14.93 -10.14
CA ASN A 29 -0.20 -16.32 -9.70
C ASN A 29 -0.97 -16.54 -8.39
N LEU A 30 -1.57 -15.49 -7.83
CA LEU A 30 -2.40 -15.48 -6.61
C LEU A 30 -1.67 -15.80 -5.30
N VAL A 31 -0.34 -15.88 -5.34
CA VAL A 31 0.48 -16.31 -4.20
C VAL A 31 0.88 -15.15 -3.28
N PHE A 32 1.10 -13.95 -3.84
CA PHE A 32 1.50 -12.78 -3.06
C PHE A 32 0.35 -11.79 -2.94
N ILE A 33 0.16 -11.26 -1.73
CA ILE A 33 -0.82 -10.21 -1.44
C ILE A 33 -0.13 -9.11 -0.66
N LEU A 34 -0.18 -7.88 -1.17
CA LEU A 34 0.20 -6.67 -0.44
C LEU A 34 -1.07 -6.01 0.08
N TYR A 35 -1.27 -5.96 1.38
CA TYR A 35 -2.51 -5.54 2.02
C TYR A 35 -2.29 -4.34 2.95
N MET A 36 -3.04 -3.26 2.73
CA MET A 36 -3.08 -2.12 3.65
C MET A 36 -4.15 -2.39 4.72
N LYS A 37 -3.72 -2.81 5.92
CA LYS A 37 -4.63 -3.13 7.03
C LYS A 37 -5.25 -1.86 7.62
N PHE A 38 -6.40 -2.02 8.30
CA PHE A 38 -7.10 -0.96 9.05
C PHE A 38 -6.37 -0.43 10.27
N ASP A 39 -5.31 -1.11 10.72
CA ASP A 39 -4.45 -0.65 11.81
C ASP A 39 -3.28 0.20 11.31
N CYS A 40 -3.30 0.63 10.04
CA CYS A 40 -2.21 1.33 9.38
C CYS A 40 -0.93 0.52 9.14
N ASN A 41 -0.96 -0.82 9.28
CA ASN A 41 0.17 -1.65 8.87
C ASN A 41 0.04 -2.11 7.40
N LEU A 42 1.08 -1.92 6.60
CA LEU A 42 1.16 -2.49 5.25
C LEU A 42 1.88 -3.83 5.34
N VAL A 43 1.23 -4.90 4.91
CA VAL A 43 1.74 -6.27 5.06
C VAL A 43 1.84 -6.97 3.72
N LEU A 44 2.97 -7.63 3.47
CA LEU A 44 3.17 -8.54 2.35
C LEU A 44 3.01 -9.99 2.82
N TYR A 45 2.06 -10.69 2.22
CA TYR A 45 1.79 -12.10 2.46
C TYR A 45 2.30 -12.99 1.33
N TYR A 46 2.79 -14.18 1.69
CA TYR A 46 2.96 -15.34 0.83
C TYR A 46 1.95 -16.42 1.25
N GLY A 47 0.89 -16.60 0.45
CA GLY A 47 -0.27 -17.40 0.84
C GLY A 47 -0.92 -16.84 2.11
N LYS A 48 -0.81 -17.55 3.23
CA LYS A 48 -1.33 -17.14 4.55
C LYS A 48 -0.26 -16.61 5.50
N ILE A 49 1.00 -16.60 5.08
CA ILE A 49 2.16 -16.25 5.93
C ILE A 49 2.51 -14.79 5.68
N SER A 50 2.58 -13.98 6.73
CA SER A 50 3.18 -12.64 6.65
C SER A 50 4.69 -12.80 6.48
N ILE A 51 5.26 -12.27 5.40
CA ILE A 51 6.70 -12.37 5.12
C ILE A 51 7.43 -11.04 5.30
N TRP A 52 6.70 -9.92 5.33
CA TRP A 52 7.24 -8.59 5.57
C TRP A 52 6.11 -7.62 5.96
N ASP A 53 6.40 -6.63 6.80
CA ASP A 53 5.49 -5.52 7.07
C ASP A 53 6.23 -4.23 7.46
N THR A 54 5.51 -3.10 7.47
CA THR A 54 6.07 -1.78 7.77
C THR A 54 6.19 -1.46 9.26
N GLU A 55 5.73 -2.34 10.15
CA GLU A 55 5.69 -2.15 11.60
C GLU A 55 5.02 -0.82 12.00
N THR A 56 3.93 -0.46 11.30
CA THR A 56 3.20 0.80 11.49
C THR A 56 1.84 0.64 12.13
N SER A 57 1.57 -0.54 12.70
CA SER A 57 0.33 -0.81 13.43
C SER A 57 0.10 0.24 14.53
N GLY A 58 -1.07 0.89 14.53
CA GLY A 58 -1.45 1.90 15.53
C GLY A 58 -0.77 3.26 15.37
N LYS A 59 0.06 3.48 14.35
CA LYS A 59 0.74 4.78 14.12
C LYS A 59 -0.14 5.84 13.45
N GLY A 60 -1.40 5.53 13.15
CA GLY A 60 -2.33 6.45 12.52
C GLY A 60 -3.74 5.86 12.40
N ILE A 61 -4.60 6.57 11.66
CA ILE A 61 -5.95 6.13 11.28
C ILE A 61 -6.23 6.57 9.83
N GLY A 62 -7.06 5.81 9.12
CA GLY A 62 -7.45 6.11 7.74
C GLY A 62 -6.25 6.10 6.79
N CYS A 63 -5.31 5.17 6.99
CA CYS A 63 -4.06 5.17 6.27
C CYS A 63 -4.17 4.72 4.82
N PHE A 64 -3.26 5.21 3.99
CA PHE A 64 -3.17 4.80 2.60
C PHE A 64 -1.73 4.81 2.10
N LEU A 65 -1.40 3.81 1.29
CA LEU A 65 -0.16 3.72 0.53
C LEU A 65 -0.27 4.59 -0.71
N ARG A 66 0.79 5.32 -1.06
CA ARG A 66 0.91 6.08 -2.31
C ARG A 66 2.26 5.82 -2.95
N PHE A 67 2.23 5.45 -4.23
CA PHE A 67 3.43 5.43 -5.06
C PHE A 67 3.62 6.82 -5.69
N GLN A 68 4.72 7.47 -5.34
CA GLN A 68 5.03 8.83 -5.77
C GLN A 68 5.76 8.82 -7.13
N LYS A 69 5.92 10.01 -7.73
CA LYS A 69 6.53 10.15 -9.07
C LYS A 69 8.04 9.97 -9.07
N ASP A 70 8.67 10.24 -7.94
CA ASP A 70 10.10 10.08 -7.67
C ASP A 70 10.49 8.61 -7.43
N GLY A 71 9.51 7.69 -7.37
CA GLY A 71 9.74 6.27 -7.10
C GLY A 71 9.57 5.90 -5.63
N ASN A 72 9.30 6.88 -4.76
CA ASN A 72 9.13 6.62 -3.34
C ASN A 72 7.78 6.00 -3.03
N LEU A 73 7.80 5.05 -2.09
CA LEU A 73 6.61 4.42 -1.56
C LEU A 73 6.34 4.98 -0.16
N VAL A 74 5.19 5.64 0.01
CA VAL A 74 4.88 6.38 1.23
C VAL A 74 3.52 5.97 1.78
N ILE A 75 3.45 5.70 3.08
CA ILE A 75 2.20 5.55 3.82
C ILE A 75 1.86 6.89 4.45
N TYR A 76 0.65 7.37 4.19
CA TYR A 76 0.06 8.53 4.84
C TYR A 76 -1.09 8.12 5.74
N ASN A 77 -1.37 8.89 6.78
CA ASN A 77 -2.65 8.81 7.49
C ASN A 77 -3.72 9.72 6.84
N GLN A 78 -4.95 9.70 7.35
CA GLN A 78 -6.04 10.55 6.83
C GLN A 78 -5.75 12.06 6.88
N TYR A 79 -4.86 12.49 7.79
CA TYR A 79 -4.41 13.88 7.92
C TYR A 79 -3.21 14.20 7.00
N HIS A 80 -2.86 13.31 6.07
CA HIS A 80 -1.74 13.44 5.15
C HIS A 80 -0.36 13.56 5.82
N ASN A 81 -0.23 13.10 7.06
CA ASN A 81 1.06 12.99 7.74
C ASN A 81 1.74 11.70 7.27
N VAL A 82 3.06 11.75 7.06
CA VAL A 82 3.85 10.57 6.70
C VAL A 82 3.94 9.65 7.90
N VAL A 83 3.50 8.40 7.72
CA VAL A 83 3.58 7.33 8.72
C VAL A 83 4.84 6.48 8.48
N TRP A 84 5.19 6.29 7.21
CA TRP A 84 6.36 5.54 6.78
C TRP A 84 6.74 5.90 5.34
N SER A 85 8.02 5.85 5.03
CA SER A 85 8.54 5.98 3.67
C SER A 85 9.71 5.02 3.47
N TYR A 86 9.85 4.54 2.25
CA TYR A 86 11.05 3.88 1.76
C TYR A 86 11.73 4.81 0.76
N ASP A 87 12.99 5.16 1.04
CA ASP A 87 13.90 5.85 0.12
C ASP A 87 14.57 4.86 -0.84
#